data_AF-A0A4Y7TGJ8-F1
#
_entry.id   AF-A0A4Y7TGJ8-F1
#
_cell.length_a   1.000
_cell.length_b   1.000
_cell.length_c   1.000
_cell.angle_alpha   90.00
_cell.angle_beta   90.00
_cell.angle_gamma   90.00
#
_symmetry.space_group_name_H-M   'P 1'
#
loop_
_entity.id
_entity.type
_entity.pdbx_description
1 polymer ?
#
loop_
_entity_poly.entity_id
_entity_poly.type
_entity_poly.pdbx_seq_one_letter_code
_entity_poly.pdbx_strand_id
1 'polypeptide(L)'
;MGSFSNLCVFVVHRTAASSIPRAFWEELSKLATLETIDMKWARMVVVERFLKVMDTVSKEPNPPQALQTAIDPATESTDKAPNRPFPCLRTVVFRAVWAGASHCAVDLEQTGYGLSDKWKLFTPPVMYLRFIAVNLRQWKYLNDRRRLVLLSFQAEEGDLSGELDRQSRTMFKDVDNSTIDRLKGVARHVW
;
A
#
# COMPACT_ATOMS: atom_id res chain seq x y z
N MET A 1 21.90 8.98 14.52
CA MET A 1 20.64 8.58 13.86
C MET A 1 19.79 7.84 14.88
N GLY A 2 18.57 8.33 15.19
CA GLY A 2 17.69 7.64 16.13
C GLY A 2 17.13 6.37 15.51
N SER A 3 17.17 5.24 16.23
CA SER A 3 16.61 3.97 15.76
C SER A 3 15.09 4.01 15.91
N PHE A 4 14.34 3.84 14.81
CA PHE A 4 12.88 3.84 14.78
C PHE A 4 12.26 2.52 15.27
N SER A 5 12.92 1.80 16.18
CA SER A 5 12.60 0.41 16.52
C SER A 5 11.18 0.23 17.10
N ASN A 6 10.59 1.30 17.65
CA ASN A 6 9.28 1.29 18.30
C ASN A 6 8.20 2.07 17.54
N LEU A 7 8.41 2.37 16.25
CA LEU A 7 7.43 3.12 15.47
C LEU A 7 6.22 2.25 15.11
N CYS A 8 5.11 2.41 15.82
CA CYS A 8 3.86 1.67 15.56
C CYS A 8 2.95 2.32 14.51
N VAL A 9 3.01 3.65 14.39
CA VAL A 9 2.16 4.43 13.50
C VAL A 9 3.02 5.38 12.69
N PHE A 10 2.84 5.36 11.37
CA PHE A 10 3.47 6.32 10.48
C PHE A 10 2.40 7.14 9.76
N VAL A 11 2.54 8.46 9.79
CA VAL A 11 1.58 9.40 9.20
C VAL A 11 2.25 10.15 8.07
N VAL A 12 1.75 9.96 6.85
CA VAL A 12 2.13 10.78 5.70
C VAL A 12 1.25 12.00 5.68
N HIS A 13 1.82 13.13 6.07
CA HIS A 13 1.18 14.43 5.90
C HIS A 13 1.22 14.89 4.44
N ARG A 14 0.49 15.95 4.13
CA ARG A 14 0.56 16.64 2.84
C ARG A 14 2.01 17.04 2.52
N THR A 15 2.67 16.33 1.63
CA THR A 15 4.03 16.66 1.17
C THR A 15 3.95 17.68 0.05
N ALA A 16 4.71 18.77 0.12
CA ALA A 16 4.47 19.97 -0.69
C ALA A 16 4.54 19.78 -2.22
N ALA A 17 5.18 18.75 -2.76
CA ALA A 17 5.16 18.44 -4.20
C ALA A 17 5.92 17.16 -4.59
N SER A 18 6.78 16.61 -3.73
CA SER A 18 7.63 15.47 -4.09
C SER A 18 7.04 14.15 -3.61
N SER A 19 6.88 13.21 -4.53
CA SER A 19 6.70 11.78 -4.25
C SER A 19 7.68 11.33 -3.16
N ILE A 20 7.22 10.60 -2.15
CA ILE A 20 8.11 9.98 -1.15
C ILE A 20 9.03 8.97 -1.88
N PRO A 21 10.36 9.01 -1.73
CA PRO A 21 11.26 8.07 -2.39
C PRO A 21 10.91 6.61 -2.10
N ARG A 22 11.11 5.71 -3.08
CA ARG A 22 10.90 4.28 -2.87
C ARG A 22 11.77 3.73 -1.72
N ALA A 23 13.03 4.14 -1.65
CA ALA A 23 13.96 3.73 -0.60
C ALA A 23 13.43 4.03 0.81
N PHE A 24 12.72 5.14 0.99
CA PHE A 24 12.08 5.46 2.27
C PHE A 24 11.03 4.40 2.67
N TRP A 25 10.18 4.01 1.71
CA TRP A 25 9.19 2.96 1.95
C TRP A 25 9.83 1.59 2.22
N GLU A 26 10.98 1.30 1.59
CA GLU A 26 11.75 0.07 1.82
C GLU A 26 12.42 0.04 3.20
N GLU A 27 12.84 1.17 3.73
CA GLU A 27 13.31 1.27 5.12
C GLU A 27 12.15 1.08 6.09
N LEU A 28 11.03 1.75 5.83
CA LEU A 28 9.83 1.67 6.66
C LEU A 28 9.24 0.25 6.68
N SER A 29 9.34 -0.50 5.59
CA SER A 29 8.80 -1.86 5.48
C SER A 29 9.54 -2.89 6.33
N LYS A 30 10.77 -2.58 6.77
CA LYS A 30 11.57 -3.44 7.64
C LYS A 30 11.20 -3.30 9.11
N LEU A 31 10.41 -2.30 9.48
CA LEU A 31 10.03 -2.05 10.87
C LEU A 31 9.05 -3.11 11.35
N ALA A 32 9.53 -3.97 12.25
CA ALA A 32 8.75 -5.03 12.87
C ALA A 32 7.62 -4.52 13.77
N THR A 33 7.64 -3.25 14.16
CA THR A 33 6.64 -2.65 15.05
C THR A 33 5.58 -1.85 14.30
N LEU A 34 5.76 -1.57 13.01
CA LEU A 34 4.83 -0.72 12.28
C LEU A 34 3.51 -1.44 12.00
N GLU A 35 2.44 -0.96 12.63
CA GLU A 35 1.10 -1.52 12.53
C GLU A 35 0.17 -0.69 11.64
N THR A 36 0.40 0.63 11.57
CA THR A 36 -0.51 1.56 10.90
C THR A 36 0.22 2.54 10.00
N ILE A 37 -0.28 2.69 8.78
CA ILE A 37 0.10 3.77 7.86
C ILE A 37 -1.15 4.62 7.59
N ASP A 38 -1.11 5.90 7.99
CA ASP A 38 -2.16 6.89 7.71
C ASP A 38 -1.64 7.90 6.67
N MET A 39 -2.19 7.87 5.47
CA MET A 39 -1.86 8.79 4.39
C MET A 39 -2.89 9.90 4.34
N LYS A 40 -2.57 11.05 4.95
CA LYS A 40 -3.43 12.24 4.94
C LYS A 40 -3.67 12.76 3.53
N TRP A 41 -2.69 12.58 2.65
CA TRP A 41 -2.81 12.88 1.23
C TRP A 41 -2.47 11.68 0.36
N ALA A 42 -3.49 10.92 -0.02
CA ALA A 42 -3.33 9.68 -0.77
C ALA A 42 -3.29 9.90 -2.31
N ARG A 43 -2.46 10.80 -2.82
CA ARG A 43 -2.22 10.89 -4.27
C ARG A 43 -1.52 9.65 -4.80
N MET A 44 -1.80 9.28 -6.05
CA MET A 44 -1.22 8.05 -6.58
C MET A 44 0.30 8.16 -6.73
N VAL A 45 0.87 9.34 -6.98
CA VAL A 45 2.35 9.54 -6.95
C VAL A 45 3.01 9.21 -5.59
N VAL A 46 2.23 9.21 -4.50
CA VAL A 46 2.68 8.81 -3.15
C VAL A 46 2.34 7.34 -2.90
N VAL A 47 1.07 6.97 -3.12
CA VAL A 47 0.53 5.63 -2.87
C VAL A 47 1.22 4.57 -3.71
N GLU A 48 1.51 4.86 -4.98
CA GLU A 48 2.09 3.91 -5.92
C GLU A 48 3.45 3.36 -5.44
N ARG A 49 4.30 4.22 -4.87
CA ARG A 49 5.61 3.78 -4.36
C ARG A 49 5.51 2.93 -3.12
N PHE A 50 4.56 3.25 -2.23
CA PHE A 50 4.21 2.38 -1.11
C PHE A 50 3.71 1.01 -1.61
N LEU A 51 2.80 1.01 -2.58
CA LEU A 51 2.25 -0.21 -3.17
C LEU A 51 3.32 -1.05 -3.88
N LYS A 52 4.29 -0.44 -4.57
CA LYS A 52 5.43 -1.15 -5.15
C LYS A 52 6.27 -1.87 -4.10
N VAL A 53 6.50 -1.26 -2.93
CA VAL A 53 7.21 -1.93 -1.83
C VAL A 53 6.39 -3.08 -1.25
N MET A 54 5.06 -2.91 -1.16
CA MET A 54 4.15 -3.99 -0.78
C MET A 54 4.18 -5.17 -1.78
N ASP A 55 4.48 -4.91 -3.05
CA ASP A 55 4.64 -5.92 -4.11
C ASP A 55 6.07 -6.51 -4.19
N THR A 56 7.09 -5.89 -3.58
CA THR A 56 8.47 -6.38 -3.71
C THR A 56 8.84 -7.42 -2.66
N VAL A 57 8.81 -8.68 -3.05
CA VAL A 57 9.64 -9.76 -2.45
C VAL A 57 10.29 -10.66 -3.51
N SER A 58 9.78 -10.71 -4.74
CA SER A 58 10.37 -11.54 -5.78
C SER A 58 11.34 -10.74 -6.65
N LYS A 59 12.61 -10.59 -6.20
CA LYS A 59 13.80 -10.41 -7.07
C LYS A 59 15.12 -10.24 -6.28
N GLU A 60 15.29 -10.89 -5.12
CA GLU A 60 16.67 -11.15 -4.68
C GLU A 60 17.16 -12.38 -5.45
N PRO A 61 18.15 -12.25 -6.36
CA PRO A 61 18.91 -13.41 -6.77
C PRO A 61 19.64 -13.91 -5.53
N ASN A 62 19.58 -15.22 -5.29
CA ASN A 62 20.30 -15.89 -4.21
C ASN A 62 21.68 -15.23 -3.96
N PRO A 63 22.06 -14.91 -2.71
CA PRO A 63 23.41 -14.47 -2.44
C PRO A 63 24.40 -15.52 -2.97
N PRO A 64 25.57 -15.10 -3.50
CA PRO A 64 26.49 -16.01 -4.17
C PRO A 64 26.84 -17.16 -3.23
N GLN A 65 26.60 -18.38 -3.69
CA GLN A 65 27.09 -19.60 -3.05
C GLN A 65 28.62 -19.58 -3.09
N ALA A 66 29.22 -19.00 -2.06
CA ALA A 66 30.61 -19.24 -1.71
C ALA A 66 30.63 -20.25 -0.56
N LEU A 67 30.91 -21.50 -0.95
CA LEU A 67 31.65 -22.54 -0.22
C LEU A 67 31.86 -22.31 1.28
N GLN A 68 31.28 -23.16 2.12
CA GLN A 68 32.07 -24.05 3.00
C GLN A 68 31.21 -25.08 3.75
N THR A 69 31.80 -26.26 3.81
CA THR A 69 31.35 -27.56 4.29
C THR A 69 31.36 -27.66 5.83
N ALA A 70 30.48 -28.51 6.38
CA ALA A 70 30.66 -29.42 7.55
C ALA A 70 29.63 -29.30 8.69
N ILE A 71 28.75 -30.32 8.75
CA ILE A 71 28.27 -31.12 9.90
C ILE A 71 27.98 -30.38 11.24
N ASP A 72 26.69 -30.30 11.61
CA ASP A 72 26.16 -30.91 12.85
C ASP A 72 24.62 -30.97 12.86
N PRO A 73 23.97 -32.02 13.41
CA PRO A 73 22.52 -32.15 13.48
C PRO A 73 22.01 -31.92 14.91
N ALA A 74 21.54 -30.71 15.22
CA ALA A 74 20.50 -30.43 16.23
C ALA A 74 20.55 -28.95 16.61
N THR A 75 19.72 -28.12 15.99
CA THR A 75 18.84 -27.19 16.73
C THR A 75 17.85 -26.57 15.74
N GLU A 76 16.58 -26.78 16.05
CA GLU A 76 15.41 -25.96 15.74
C GLU A 76 15.56 -24.93 14.62
N SER A 77 14.80 -25.19 13.56
CA SER A 77 14.49 -24.26 12.49
C SER A 77 14.07 -22.88 13.03
N THR A 78 15.01 -21.96 13.15
CA THR A 78 14.73 -20.56 12.81
C THR A 78 14.45 -20.54 11.32
N ASP A 79 13.20 -20.83 10.99
CA ASP A 79 12.64 -20.54 9.68
C ASP A 79 13.02 -19.09 9.38
N LYS A 80 13.93 -18.91 8.42
CA LYS A 80 14.28 -17.59 7.91
C LYS A 80 12.99 -17.02 7.36
N ALA A 81 12.28 -16.24 8.18
CA ALA A 81 11.08 -15.55 7.74
C ALA A 81 11.49 -14.82 6.46
N PRO A 82 10.87 -15.13 5.30
CA PRO A 82 11.20 -14.42 4.08
C PRO A 82 11.11 -12.92 4.38
N ASN A 83 11.99 -12.10 3.80
CA ASN A 83 11.98 -10.65 3.95
C ASN A 83 10.57 -10.11 3.60
N ARG A 84 9.66 -10.07 4.57
CA ARG A 84 8.25 -9.73 4.41
C ARG A 84 8.16 -8.22 4.54
N PRO A 85 7.71 -7.49 3.50
CA PRO A 85 7.48 -6.07 3.63
C PRO A 85 6.32 -5.86 4.61
N PHE A 86 6.56 -5.02 5.60
CA PHE A 86 5.59 -4.62 6.61
C PHE A 86 5.05 -5.81 7.42
N PRO A 87 5.91 -6.49 8.19
CA PRO A 87 5.56 -7.76 8.86
C PRO A 87 4.44 -7.61 9.89
N CYS A 88 4.27 -6.44 10.51
CA CYS A 88 3.24 -6.19 11.51
C CYS A 88 2.09 -5.31 11.04
N LEU A 89 2.08 -4.86 9.78
CA LEU A 89 1.06 -3.94 9.28
C LEU A 89 -0.36 -4.55 9.35
N ARG A 90 -1.26 -3.81 9.98
CA ARG A 90 -2.66 -4.19 10.21
C ARG A 90 -3.62 -3.20 9.57
N THR A 91 -3.23 -1.93 9.52
CA THR A 91 -4.12 -0.84 9.14
C THR A 91 -3.46 0.05 8.09
N VAL A 92 -4.20 0.34 7.03
CA VAL A 92 -3.86 1.39 6.07
C VAL A 92 -5.05 2.32 5.93
N VAL A 93 -4.82 3.61 6.13
CA VAL A 93 -5.82 4.66 5.97
C VAL A 93 -5.37 5.57 4.84
N PHE A 94 -6.21 5.73 3.83
CA PHE A 94 -6.04 6.69 2.76
C PHE A 94 -7.04 7.82 2.98
N ARG A 95 -6.57 9.06 3.13
CA ARG A 95 -7.39 10.25 3.25
C ARG A 95 -7.21 11.15 2.04
N ALA A 96 -8.11 12.13 1.90
CA ALA A 96 -8.19 12.98 0.72
C ALA A 96 -8.24 12.15 -0.58
N VAL A 97 -8.93 10.99 -0.54
CA VAL A 97 -8.93 10.04 -1.66
C VAL A 97 -9.55 10.66 -2.90
N TRP A 98 -10.47 11.61 -2.77
CA TRP A 98 -11.03 12.35 -3.90
C TRP A 98 -9.96 13.13 -4.69
N ALA A 99 -9.11 13.86 -3.98
CA ALA A 99 -8.00 14.59 -4.59
C ALA A 99 -7.00 13.63 -5.25
N GLY A 100 -6.78 12.45 -4.66
CA GLY A 100 -5.93 11.39 -5.24
C GLY A 100 -6.54 10.72 -6.47
N ALA A 101 -7.83 10.39 -6.42
CA ALA A 101 -8.54 9.71 -7.50
C ALA A 101 -8.68 10.59 -8.74
N SER A 102 -9.01 11.87 -8.58
CA SER A 102 -9.15 12.82 -9.69
C SER A 102 -7.86 12.99 -10.52
N HIS A 103 -6.69 12.85 -9.89
CA HIS A 103 -5.39 12.95 -10.55
C HIS A 103 -4.78 11.57 -10.90
N CYS A 104 -5.49 10.47 -10.64
CA CYS A 104 -4.92 9.12 -10.67
C CYS A 104 -4.30 8.76 -12.02
N ALA A 105 -4.95 9.08 -13.15
CA ALA A 105 -4.42 8.77 -14.48
C ALA A 105 -3.09 9.48 -14.72
N VAL A 106 -3.08 10.79 -14.46
CA VAL A 106 -1.91 11.66 -14.63
C VAL A 106 -0.77 11.21 -13.72
N ASP A 107 -1.08 10.91 -12.46
CA ASP A 107 -0.11 10.44 -11.47
C ASP A 107 0.52 9.10 -11.90
N LEU A 108 -0.27 8.16 -12.44
CA LEU A 108 0.22 6.87 -12.91
C LEU A 108 1.13 7.04 -14.13
N GLU A 109 0.74 7.86 -15.11
CA GLU A 109 1.59 8.19 -16.26
C GLU A 109 2.92 8.84 -15.83
N GLN A 110 2.88 9.78 -14.88
CA GLN A 110 4.08 10.43 -14.33
C GLN A 110 5.03 9.44 -13.62
N THR A 111 4.49 8.40 -12.99
CA THR A 111 5.32 7.33 -12.39
C THR A 111 5.83 6.32 -13.40
N GLY A 112 5.54 6.50 -14.69
CA GLY A 112 5.90 5.59 -15.78
C GLY A 112 5.03 4.33 -15.81
N TYR A 113 3.88 4.33 -15.14
CA TYR A 113 2.96 3.20 -15.16
C TYR A 113 2.20 3.19 -16.49
N GLY A 114 2.42 2.15 -17.31
CA GLY A 114 1.71 1.98 -18.57
C GLY A 114 0.24 1.64 -18.36
N LEU A 115 -0.63 2.63 -18.51
CA LEU A 115 -2.08 2.41 -18.50
C LEU A 115 -2.51 1.74 -19.80
N SER A 116 -2.82 0.44 -19.75
CA SER A 116 -3.47 -0.23 -20.88
C SER A 116 -4.80 0.44 -21.21
N ASP A 117 -5.26 0.34 -22.46
CA ASP A 117 -6.52 0.95 -22.91
C ASP A 117 -7.74 0.51 -22.09
N LYS A 118 -7.68 -0.67 -21.46
CA LYS A 118 -8.73 -1.17 -20.56
C LYS A 118 -8.94 -0.27 -19.35
N TRP A 119 -7.91 0.46 -18.89
CA TRP A 119 -8.02 1.36 -17.74
C TRP A 119 -8.80 2.64 -18.07
N LYS A 120 -8.78 3.08 -19.33
CA LYS A 120 -9.52 4.26 -19.81
C LYS A 120 -11.04 4.08 -19.72
N LEU A 121 -11.52 2.85 -19.57
CA LEU A 121 -12.94 2.51 -19.43
C LEU A 121 -13.47 2.70 -18.00
N PHE A 122 -12.58 2.91 -17.01
CA PHE A 122 -12.98 3.10 -15.62
C PHE A 122 -13.03 4.57 -15.25
N THR A 123 -13.98 4.95 -14.41
CA THR A 123 -13.97 6.26 -13.77
C THR A 123 -12.72 6.38 -12.88
N PRO A 124 -12.18 7.60 -12.67
CA PRO A 124 -10.98 7.78 -11.87
C PRO A 124 -11.01 7.13 -10.46
N PRO A 125 -12.12 7.15 -9.70
CA PRO A 125 -12.25 6.44 -8.42
C PRO A 125 -12.14 4.93 -8.55
N VAL A 126 -12.82 4.35 -9.55
CA VAL A 126 -12.78 2.90 -9.80
C VAL A 126 -11.37 2.48 -10.18
N MET A 127 -10.70 3.24 -11.05
CA MET A 127 -9.31 3.02 -11.41
C MET A 127 -8.39 3.09 -10.18
N TYR A 128 -8.51 4.15 -9.37
CA TYR A 128 -7.71 4.35 -8.15
C TYR A 128 -7.85 3.17 -7.17
N LEU A 129 -9.08 2.78 -6.84
CA LEU A 129 -9.35 1.68 -5.92
C LEU A 129 -8.92 0.33 -6.48
N ARG A 130 -9.14 0.08 -7.78
CA ARG A 130 -8.69 -1.16 -8.43
C ARG A 130 -7.17 -1.27 -8.42
N PHE A 131 -6.47 -0.17 -8.64
CA PHE A 131 -5.02 -0.14 -8.58
C PHE A 131 -4.52 -0.54 -7.18
N ILE A 132 -5.09 0.03 -6.13
CA ILE A 132 -4.79 -0.34 -4.74
C ILE A 132 -5.12 -1.81 -4.48
N ALA A 133 -6.31 -2.27 -4.87
CA ALA A 133 -6.75 -3.64 -4.65
C ALA A 133 -5.82 -4.67 -5.32
N VAL A 134 -5.36 -4.40 -6.55
CA VAL A 134 -4.44 -5.28 -7.28
C VAL A 134 -3.11 -5.43 -6.54
N ASN A 135 -2.48 -4.31 -6.18
CA ASN A 135 -1.18 -4.32 -5.50
C ASN A 135 -1.26 -4.91 -4.08
N LEU A 136 -2.29 -4.57 -3.30
CA LEU A 136 -2.48 -5.17 -1.98
C LEU A 136 -2.83 -6.65 -2.04
N ARG A 137 -3.44 -7.13 -3.14
CA ARG A 137 -3.71 -8.55 -3.34
C ARG A 137 -2.41 -9.32 -3.52
N GLN A 138 -1.45 -8.77 -4.26
CA GLN A 138 -0.11 -9.35 -4.37
C GLN A 138 0.57 -9.43 -3.00
N TRP A 139 0.57 -8.33 -2.24
CA TRP A 139 1.09 -8.33 -0.86
C TRP A 139 0.47 -9.42 0.01
N LYS A 140 -0.87 -9.57 -0.02
CA LYS A 140 -1.57 -10.63 0.71
C LYS A 140 -1.01 -12.01 0.34
N TYR A 141 -0.82 -12.29 -0.95
CA TYR A 141 -0.26 -13.58 -1.37
C TYR A 141 1.17 -13.79 -0.87
N LEU A 142 1.98 -12.74 -0.84
CA LEU A 142 3.38 -12.78 -0.37
C LEU A 142 3.50 -12.86 1.15
N ASN A 143 2.47 -12.48 1.90
CA ASN A 143 2.47 -12.46 3.35
C ASN A 143 1.53 -13.55 3.92
N ASP A 144 1.68 -14.80 3.45
CA ASP A 144 0.93 -15.98 3.91
C ASP A 144 -0.59 -15.82 3.88
N ARG A 145 -1.12 -15.12 2.87
CA ARG A 145 -2.55 -14.82 2.73
C ARG A 145 -3.10 -13.95 3.87
N ARG A 146 -2.25 -13.28 4.64
CA ARG A 146 -2.64 -12.34 5.69
C ARG A 146 -3.48 -11.22 5.09
N ARG A 147 -4.62 -10.95 5.74
CA ARG A 147 -5.45 -9.78 5.45
C ARG A 147 -5.08 -8.64 6.40
N LEU A 148 -5.16 -7.42 5.90
CA LEU A 148 -5.22 -6.24 6.77
C LEU A 148 -6.43 -6.37 7.69
N VAL A 149 -6.33 -5.84 8.90
CA VAL A 149 -7.49 -5.68 9.79
C VAL A 149 -8.40 -4.60 9.22
N LEU A 150 -7.83 -3.45 8.84
CA LEU A 150 -8.57 -2.31 8.33
C LEU A 150 -7.89 -1.72 7.09
N LEU A 151 -8.71 -1.45 6.08
CA LEU A 151 -8.34 -0.65 4.91
C LEU A 151 -9.40 0.45 4.77
N SER A 152 -9.02 1.71 4.99
CA SER A 152 -9.98 2.82 4.98
C SER A 152 -9.70 3.85 3.89
N PHE A 153 -10.75 4.35 3.26
CA PHE A 153 -10.76 5.35 2.19
C PHE A 153 -11.63 6.53 2.61
N GLN A 154 -10.99 7.61 3.03
CA GLN A 154 -11.67 8.80 3.54
C GLN A 154 -11.60 9.93 2.53
N ALA A 155 -12.76 10.54 2.30
CA ALA A 155 -12.92 11.66 1.39
C ALA A 155 -12.13 12.90 1.84
N GLU A 156 -12.11 13.16 3.15
CA GLU A 156 -11.63 14.43 3.71
C GLU A 156 -10.22 14.33 4.31
N GLU A 157 -9.42 15.35 4.05
CA GLU A 157 -8.41 15.84 5.00
C GLU A 157 -9.22 16.76 5.94
N GLY A 158 -9.28 16.46 7.24
CA GLY A 158 -10.22 17.14 8.14
C GLY A 158 -10.27 18.67 7.93
N ASP A 159 -11.50 19.19 7.96
CA ASP A 159 -11.88 20.60 8.15
C ASP A 159 -12.27 21.47 6.94
N LEU A 160 -12.92 20.93 5.89
CA LEU A 160 -13.58 21.75 4.84
C LEU A 160 -14.97 21.22 4.43
N SER A 161 -16.00 21.98 4.83
CA SER A 161 -17.42 22.05 4.37
C SER A 161 -18.07 20.79 3.76
N GLY A 162 -19.15 20.32 4.38
CA GLY A 162 -19.93 19.12 4.01
C GLY A 162 -20.56 19.08 2.60
N GLU A 163 -20.28 20.02 1.70
CA GLU A 163 -20.56 19.90 0.27
C GLU A 163 -19.58 18.95 -0.44
N LEU A 164 -18.30 18.95 -0.06
CA LEU A 164 -17.30 18.02 -0.60
C LEU A 164 -17.53 16.58 -0.10
N ASP A 165 -18.01 16.39 1.13
CA ASP A 165 -18.42 15.08 1.67
C ASP A 165 -19.57 14.48 0.84
N ARG A 166 -20.56 15.29 0.48
CA ARG A 166 -21.70 14.84 -0.36
C ARG A 166 -21.24 14.41 -1.75
N GLN A 167 -20.39 15.19 -2.41
CA GLN A 167 -19.82 14.84 -3.72
C GLN A 167 -18.95 13.58 -3.65
N SER A 168 -18.19 13.42 -2.57
CA SER A 168 -17.34 12.25 -2.36
C SER A 168 -18.16 10.97 -2.15
N ARG A 169 -19.22 11.03 -1.34
CA ARG A 169 -20.15 9.91 -1.19
C ARG A 169 -20.80 9.55 -2.52
N THR A 170 -21.17 10.52 -3.36
CA THR A 170 -21.71 10.22 -4.70
C THR A 170 -20.67 9.63 -5.65
N MET A 171 -19.41 10.06 -5.59
CA MET A 171 -18.37 9.56 -6.49
C MET A 171 -17.99 8.10 -6.21
N PHE A 172 -18.08 7.67 -4.95
CA PHE A 172 -17.89 6.26 -4.56
C PHE A 172 -19.16 5.40 -4.64
N LYS A 173 -20.36 6.00 -4.79
CA LYS A 173 -21.60 5.24 -5.04
C LYS A 173 -21.54 4.43 -6.34
N ASP A 174 -20.80 4.93 -7.32
CA ASP A 174 -20.66 4.28 -8.62
C ASP A 174 -19.50 3.26 -8.66
N VAL A 175 -18.84 3.01 -7.52
CA VAL A 175 -17.84 1.95 -7.45
C VAL A 175 -18.55 0.61 -7.49
N ASP A 176 -18.25 -0.15 -8.55
CA ASP A 176 -18.86 -1.45 -8.77
C ASP A 176 -18.55 -2.43 -7.62
N ASN A 177 -19.52 -3.29 -7.30
CA ASN A 177 -19.39 -4.29 -6.23
C ASN A 177 -18.15 -5.18 -6.40
N SER A 178 -17.71 -5.46 -7.63
CA SER A 178 -16.51 -6.26 -7.89
C SER A 178 -15.23 -5.53 -7.44
N THR A 179 -15.16 -4.21 -7.53
CA THR A 179 -14.06 -3.42 -6.94
C THR A 179 -14.07 -3.51 -5.41
N ILE A 180 -15.25 -3.39 -4.77
CA ILE A 180 -15.38 -3.51 -3.32
C ILE A 180 -15.04 -4.93 -2.85
N ASP A 181 -15.48 -5.96 -3.55
CA ASP A 181 -15.19 -7.36 -3.22
C ASP A 181 -13.69 -7.68 -3.34
N ARG A 182 -12.99 -7.07 -4.32
CA ARG A 182 -11.53 -7.16 -4.41
C ARG A 182 -10.83 -6.55 -3.20
N LEU A 183 -11.30 -5.40 -2.72
CA LEU A 183 -10.78 -4.75 -1.51
C LEU A 183 -11.06 -5.58 -0.25
N LYS A 184 -12.27 -6.15 -0.13
CA LYS A 184 -12.61 -7.09 0.94
C LYS A 184 -11.76 -8.36 0.87
N GLY A 185 -11.30 -8.74 -0.33
CA GLY A 185 -10.33 -9.81 -0.51
C GLY A 185 -9.01 -9.59 0.23
N VAL A 186 -8.60 -8.33 0.47
CA VAL A 186 -7.30 -7.96 1.06
C VAL A 186 -7.39 -7.45 2.51
N ALA A 187 -8.55 -6.99 2.95
CA ALA A 187 -8.77 -6.49 4.32
C ALA A 187 -10.03 -7.08 4.96
N ARG A 188 -10.05 -7.27 6.28
CA ARG A 188 -11.22 -7.76 7.03
C ARG A 188 -12.33 -6.72 7.03
N HIS A 189 -11.96 -5.46 7.25
CA HIS A 189 -12.86 -4.31 7.17
C HIS A 189 -12.38 -3.36 6.08
N VAL A 190 -13.31 -2.94 5.23
CA VAL A 190 -13.10 -1.90 4.22
C VAL A 190 -14.08 -0.78 4.56
N TRP A 191 -13.57 0.43 4.83
CA TRP A 191 -14.38 1.58 5.22
C TRP A 191 -14.09 2.81 4.39
#